data_AF-A0A3N7A207-F1
#
_entry.id   AF-A0A3N7A207-F1
#
_cell.length_a   1.000
_cell.length_b   1.000
_cell.length_c   1.000
_cell.angle_alpha   90.00
_cell.angle_beta   90.00
_cell.angle_gamma   90.00
#
_symmetry.space_group_name_H-M   'P 1'
#
loop_
_entity.id
_entity.type
_entity.pdbx_description
1 polymer ?
#
loop_
_entity_poly.entity_id
_entity_poly.type
_entity_poly.pdbx_seq_one_letter_code
_entity_poly.pdbx_strand_id
1 'polypeptide(L)'
;MKQPFLKQAPVTRCIALTVFVSVNLGSLCHAQNPVVSQEPVIQERVASRQIGDATSSLLQMQVSGSMAGPALPMLGATSSLSWERYKDSFKHKIPESFERAVSKSNTGGQ
;
A
#
# COMPACT_ATOMS: atom_id res chain seq x y z
N MET A 1 14.97 -48.64 7.51
CA MET A 1 16.36 -48.27 7.86
C MET A 1 16.68 -47.03 7.03
N LYS A 2 16.49 -45.78 7.48
CA LYS A 2 17.09 -45.11 8.64
C LYS A 2 18.55 -45.49 8.79
N GLN A 3 19.42 -44.73 8.11
CA GLN A 3 20.60 -44.23 8.79
C GLN A 3 20.67 -42.69 8.70
N PRO A 4 20.96 -42.03 9.84
CA PRO A 4 21.08 -40.59 10.03
C PRO A 4 22.55 -40.17 9.84
N PHE A 5 22.97 -39.03 10.43
CA PHE A 5 24.35 -38.48 10.53
C PHE A 5 24.61 -37.36 9.50
N LEU A 6 24.99 -36.12 9.83
CA LEU A 6 25.30 -35.47 11.10
C LEU A 6 25.11 -33.94 10.93
N LYS A 7 24.95 -33.29 12.08
CA LYS A 7 24.85 -31.84 12.30
C LYS A 7 26.01 -31.04 11.69
N GLN A 8 25.68 -29.87 11.11
CA GLN A 8 26.53 -28.68 11.10
C GLN A 8 25.66 -27.44 11.33
N ALA A 9 25.75 -26.87 12.54
CA ALA A 9 25.47 -25.45 12.82
C ALA A 9 26.85 -24.72 12.79
N PRO A 10 27.01 -23.41 13.07
CA PRO A 10 26.18 -22.21 12.91
C PRO A 10 26.96 -21.05 12.24
N VAL A 11 26.42 -20.28 11.27
CA VAL A 11 26.98 -18.95 10.95
C VAL A 11 25.89 -17.98 10.44
N THR A 12 25.52 -17.06 11.31
CA THR A 12 25.28 -15.63 11.05
C THR A 12 24.97 -15.19 9.61
N ARG A 13 23.70 -14.88 9.35
CA ARG A 13 23.35 -13.71 8.52
C ARG A 13 22.29 -12.88 9.24
N CYS A 14 22.76 -12.12 10.23
CA CYS A 14 22.11 -10.89 10.62
C CYS A 14 22.20 -9.92 9.44
N ILE A 15 21.10 -9.60 8.79
CA ILE A 15 20.86 -8.23 8.32
C ILE A 15 19.44 -7.88 8.77
N ALA A 16 19.38 -7.41 10.02
CA ALA A 16 18.33 -6.55 10.48
C ALA A 16 18.31 -5.31 9.58
N LEU A 17 17.17 -5.03 8.95
CA LEU A 17 16.85 -3.68 8.49
C LEU A 17 15.45 -3.33 9.02
N THR A 18 15.36 -3.25 10.35
CA THR A 18 14.47 -2.31 11.02
C THR A 18 14.83 -0.91 10.55
N VAL A 19 14.09 -0.37 9.59
CA VAL A 19 14.18 1.06 9.26
C VAL A 19 13.35 1.82 10.29
N PHE A 20 14.02 2.11 11.40
CA PHE A 20 13.64 3.14 12.36
C PHE A 20 13.89 4.50 11.67
N VAL A 21 12.85 5.14 11.13
CA VAL A 21 12.94 6.58 10.81
C VAL A 21 12.59 7.35 12.08
N SER A 22 13.57 7.44 12.98
CA SER A 22 13.58 8.50 13.98
C SER A 22 14.19 9.74 13.34
N VAL A 23 13.36 10.66 12.86
CA VAL A 23 13.80 12.05 12.71
C VAL A 23 13.64 12.72 14.07
N ASN A 24 14.70 12.62 14.88
CA ASN A 24 14.97 13.60 15.93
C ASN A 24 15.80 14.71 15.28
N LEU A 25 15.44 15.98 15.45
CA LEU A 25 16.28 16.89 16.23
C LEU A 25 15.57 18.21 16.50
N GLY A 26 15.70 18.66 17.75
CA GLY A 26 15.09 19.87 18.28
C GLY A 26 15.49 21.13 17.51
N SER A 27 14.54 22.05 17.48
CA SER A 27 14.77 23.42 17.06
C SER A 27 15.63 24.11 18.14
N LEU A 28 16.93 24.29 17.86
CA LEU A 28 17.76 25.24 18.59
C LEU A 28 17.25 26.64 18.25
N CYS A 29 16.56 27.25 19.20
CA CYS A 29 16.17 28.65 19.17
C CYS A 29 17.43 29.55 19.07
N HIS A 30 17.84 29.88 17.85
CA HIS A 30 18.64 31.09 17.62
C HIS A 30 17.67 32.26 17.49
N ALA A 31 17.68 33.16 18.48
CA ALA A 31 17.03 34.45 18.38
C ALA A 31 17.76 35.28 17.32
N GLN A 32 17.23 35.30 16.10
CA GLN A 32 17.68 36.18 15.03
C GLN A 32 17.00 37.55 15.25
N ASN A 33 17.75 38.54 15.75
CA ASN A 33 17.33 39.94 15.70
C ASN A 33 17.05 40.33 14.24
N PRO A 34 15.95 41.06 13.92
CA PRO A 34 15.72 41.50 12.56
C PRO A 34 16.69 42.63 12.20
N VAL A 35 17.74 42.32 11.44
CA VAL A 35 18.39 43.31 10.58
C VAL A 35 17.47 43.53 9.40
N VAL A 36 16.77 44.66 9.41
CA VAL A 36 16.01 45.16 8.27
C VAL A 36 17.01 45.76 7.29
N SER A 37 17.43 44.96 6.31
CA SER A 37 18.04 45.46 5.07
C SER A 37 16.95 45.49 4.01
N GLN A 38 16.56 46.69 3.59
CA GLN A 38 15.62 46.88 2.49
C GLN A 38 16.34 46.64 1.17
N GLU A 39 16.03 45.53 0.48
CA GLU A 39 16.41 45.31 -0.91
C GLU A 39 15.28 45.74 -1.87
N PRO A 40 15.61 46.20 -3.09
CA PRO A 40 14.65 46.68 -4.06
C PRO A 40 13.67 45.58 -4.47
N VAL A 41 12.38 45.84 -4.26
CA VAL A 41 11.29 44.92 -4.58
C VAL A 41 11.15 44.82 -6.11
N ILE A 42 11.73 43.76 -6.69
CA ILE A 42 11.30 43.27 -7.99
C ILE A 42 9.92 42.66 -7.78
N GLN A 43 8.88 43.43 -8.13
CA GLN A 43 7.50 42.95 -8.11
C GLN A 43 7.32 41.96 -9.27
N GLU A 44 7.69 40.70 -9.05
CA GLU A 44 7.25 39.61 -9.90
C GLU A 44 5.72 39.62 -9.90
N ARG A 45 5.10 40.02 -11.03
CA ARG A 45 3.66 39.91 -11.16
C ARG A 45 3.34 38.42 -11.05
N VAL A 46 2.85 38.01 -9.89
CA VAL A 46 2.23 36.70 -9.72
C VAL A 46 1.12 36.66 -10.78
N ALA A 47 1.36 35.91 -11.85
CA ALA A 47 0.33 35.68 -12.85
C ALA A 47 -0.88 35.13 -12.10
N SER A 48 -2.02 35.80 -12.23
CA SER A 48 -3.25 35.37 -11.57
C SER A 48 -3.57 33.98 -12.11
N ARG A 49 -3.30 32.94 -11.30
CA ARG A 49 -3.61 31.56 -11.69
C ARG A 49 -5.12 31.44 -11.80
N GLN A 50 -5.62 30.97 -12.94
CA GLN A 50 -7.07 30.83 -13.09
C GLN A 50 -7.54 29.70 -12.20
N ILE A 51 -8.69 29.91 -11.56
CA ILE A 51 -9.32 28.89 -10.73
C ILE A 51 -9.68 27.72 -11.65
N GLY A 52 -9.13 26.53 -11.36
CA GLY A 52 -9.38 25.32 -12.13
C GLY A 52 -8.21 24.85 -12.99
N ASP A 53 -7.21 25.68 -13.31
CA ASP A 53 -6.06 25.29 -14.14
C ASP A 53 -5.32 24.08 -13.55
N ALA A 54 -5.10 24.12 -12.23
CA ALA A 54 -4.47 23.02 -11.50
C ALA A 54 -5.31 21.73 -11.59
N THR A 55 -6.62 21.84 -11.41
CA THR A 55 -7.53 20.69 -11.46
C THR A 55 -7.58 20.08 -12.86
N SER A 56 -7.73 20.91 -13.89
CA SER A 56 -7.75 20.46 -15.30
C SER A 56 -6.44 19.78 -15.68
N SER A 57 -5.30 20.36 -15.26
CA SER A 57 -3.98 19.76 -15.49
C SER A 57 -3.83 18.39 -14.80
N LEU A 58 -4.29 18.26 -13.55
CA LEU A 58 -4.25 16.99 -12.83
C LEU A 58 -5.15 15.93 -13.47
N LEU A 59 -6.37 16.29 -13.88
CA LEU A 59 -7.27 15.37 -14.57
C LEU A 59 -6.70 14.93 -15.91
N GLN A 60 -6.12 15.85 -16.68
CA GLN A 60 -5.47 15.50 -17.95
C GLN A 60 -4.27 14.56 -17.72
N MET A 61 -3.49 14.78 -16.67
CA MET A 61 -2.40 13.90 -16.27
C MET A 61 -2.91 12.50 -15.89
N GLN A 62 -3.98 12.41 -15.09
CA GLN A 62 -4.62 11.15 -14.72
C GLN A 62 -5.16 10.40 -15.94
N VAL A 63 -5.86 11.09 -16.84
CA VAL A 63 -6.42 10.52 -18.08
C VAL A 63 -5.31 10.05 -19.00
N SER A 64 -4.22 10.82 -19.13
CA SER A 64 -3.11 10.45 -20.00
C SER A 64 -2.37 9.19 -19.52
N GLY A 65 -2.41 8.89 -18.22
CA GLY A 65 -1.62 7.83 -17.60
C GLY A 65 -0.10 8.02 -17.75
N SER A 66 0.37 9.17 -18.26
CA SER A 66 1.79 9.42 -18.57
C SER A 66 2.69 9.43 -17.33
N MET A 67 2.10 9.73 -16.16
CA MET A 67 2.78 9.70 -14.86
C MET A 67 2.50 8.42 -14.07
N ALA A 68 1.85 7.42 -14.69
CA ALA A 68 1.70 6.12 -14.07
C ALA A 68 3.07 5.44 -13.95
N GLY A 69 3.32 4.80 -12.81
CA GLY A 69 4.51 3.97 -12.64
C GLY A 69 4.52 2.78 -13.62
N PRO A 70 5.69 2.14 -13.83
CA PRO A 70 5.77 0.94 -14.65
C PRO A 70 4.83 -0.14 -14.12
N ALA A 71 4.18 -0.87 -15.02
CA ALA A 71 3.36 -2.01 -14.64
C ALA A 71 4.23 -3.02 -13.89
N LEU A 72 3.92 -3.23 -12.61
CA LEU A 72 4.53 -4.33 -11.85
C LEU A 72 3.94 -5.65 -12.36
N PRO A 73 4.73 -6.74 -12.35
CA PRO A 73 4.18 -8.04 -12.62
C PRO A 73 3.07 -8.29 -11.61
N MET A 74 1.82 -8.35 -12.09
CA MET A 74 0.76 -9.00 -11.32
C MET A 74 1.28 -10.39 -10.98
N LEU A 75 0.93 -10.88 -9.79
CA LEU A 75 1.18 -12.26 -9.38
C LEU A 75 0.34 -13.18 -10.28
N GLY A 76 0.64 -13.25 -11.58
CA GLY A 76 -0.27 -13.72 -12.62
C GLY A 76 -0.46 -15.23 -12.52
N ALA A 77 0.62 -15.95 -12.20
CA ALA A 77 0.53 -17.37 -11.90
C ALA A 77 -0.29 -17.64 -10.62
N THR A 78 -0.04 -16.90 -9.53
CA THR A 78 -0.75 -17.11 -8.25
C THR A 78 -2.21 -16.66 -8.28
N SER A 79 -2.51 -15.55 -8.96
CA SER A 79 -3.85 -15.02 -9.17
C SER A 79 -4.67 -15.97 -10.05
N SER A 80 -4.09 -16.45 -11.15
CA SER A 80 -4.75 -17.44 -12.01
C SER A 80 -5.03 -18.75 -11.25
N LEU A 81 -4.07 -19.24 -10.46
CA LEU A 81 -4.25 -20.44 -9.63
C LEU A 81 -5.34 -20.25 -8.56
N SER A 82 -5.42 -19.06 -7.93
CA SER A 82 -6.48 -18.77 -6.95
C SER A 82 -7.87 -18.75 -7.61
N TRP A 83 -7.97 -18.20 -8.82
CA TRP A 83 -9.20 -18.19 -9.60
C TRP A 83 -9.62 -19.59 -10.05
N GLU A 84 -8.66 -20.41 -10.49
CA GLU A 84 -8.93 -21.81 -10.84
C GLU A 84 -9.45 -22.60 -9.63
N ARG A 85 -8.83 -22.45 -8.46
CA ARG A 85 -9.30 -23.08 -7.22
C ARG A 85 -10.71 -22.62 -6.83
N TYR A 86 -11.00 -21.33 -6.97
CA TYR A 86 -12.35 -20.80 -6.72
C TYR A 86 -13.37 -21.45 -7.67
N LYS A 87 -13.10 -21.50 -8.97
CA LYS A 87 -13.98 -22.19 -9.93
C LYS A 87 -14.14 -23.67 -9.61
N ASP A 88 -13.06 -24.33 -9.19
CA ASP A 88 -13.07 -25.76 -8.87
C ASP A 88 -13.86 -26.07 -7.60
N SER A 89 -13.91 -25.16 -6.63
CA SER A 89 -14.68 -25.32 -5.39
C SER A 89 -16.17 -25.60 -5.64
N PHE A 90 -16.77 -25.00 -6.68
CA PHE A 90 -18.18 -25.20 -7.02
C PHE A 90 -18.49 -26.57 -7.63
N LYS A 91 -17.49 -27.32 -8.08
CA LYS A 91 -17.70 -28.67 -8.64
C LYS A 91 -17.95 -29.72 -7.56
N HIS A 92 -17.62 -29.39 -6.32
CA HIS A 92 -17.75 -30.29 -5.19
C HIS A 92 -19.14 -30.14 -4.58
N LYS A 93 -19.83 -31.26 -4.33
CA LYS A 93 -21.12 -31.25 -3.64
C LYS A 93 -20.96 -30.66 -2.24
N ILE A 94 -21.97 -29.89 -1.81
CA ILE A 94 -22.04 -29.40 -0.43
C ILE A 94 -22.17 -30.61 0.50
N PRO A 95 -21.30 -30.75 1.52
CA PRO A 95 -21.42 -31.82 2.50
C PRO A 95 -22.75 -31.77 3.25
N GLU A 96 -23.32 -32.93 3.59
CA GLU A 96 -24.55 -33.05 4.40
C GLU A 96 -24.45 -32.34 5.76
N SER A 97 -23.23 -32.21 6.31
CA SER A 97 -23.00 -31.48 7.57
C SER A 97 -23.14 -29.96 7.44
N PHE A 98 -23.14 -29.43 6.22
CA PHE A 98 -23.24 -28.00 5.92
C PHE A 98 -24.71 -27.62 5.67
N GLU A 99 -25.58 -28.00 6.61
CA GLU A 99 -26.98 -27.57 6.65
C GLU A 99 -27.04 -26.03 6.70
N ARG A 100 -27.81 -25.42 5.79
CA ARG A 100 -27.98 -23.96 5.71
C ARG A 100 -28.54 -23.44 7.04
N ALA A 101 -27.74 -22.67 7.77
CA ALA A 101 -28.15 -21.99 9.01
C ALA A 101 -29.36 -21.02 8.83
N VAL A 102 -29.75 -20.74 7.58
CA VAL A 102 -30.81 -19.79 7.20
C VAL A 102 -32.23 -20.34 7.36
N SER A 103 -32.44 -21.65 7.51
CA SER A 103 -33.81 -22.23 7.66
C SER A 103 -34.19 -22.61 9.09
N LYS A 104 -33.28 -22.43 10.07
CA LYS A 104 -33.49 -22.90 11.46
C LYS A 104 -34.28 -21.94 12.35
N SER A 105 -34.81 -20.84 11.82
CA SER A 105 -35.57 -19.82 12.57
C SER A 105 -37.01 -19.67 12.08
N ASN A 106 -37.79 -20.74 11.95
CA ASN A 106 -39.26 -20.63 11.94
C ASN A 106 -39.97 -21.96 12.22
N THR A 107 -39.83 -22.54 13.41
CA THR A 107 -40.81 -23.50 13.95
C THR A 107 -40.69 -23.48 15.47
N GLY A 108 -41.50 -22.65 16.12
CA GLY A 108 -41.52 -22.49 17.56
C GLY A 108 -42.60 -21.51 17.99
N GLY A 109 -43.78 -21.64 17.40
CA GLY A 109 -45.00 -20.96 17.81
C GLY A 109 -46.13 -21.96 17.78
N GLN A 110 -46.32 -22.67 18.89
CA GLN A 110 -47.58 -23.10 19.51
C GLN A 110 -47.29 -23.51 20.95
#